data_AF-A0A2N2MHL8-F1
#
_entry.id   AF-A0A2N2MHL8-F1
#
_cell.length_a   1.000
_cell.length_b   1.000
_cell.length_c   1.000
_cell.angle_alpha   90.00
_cell.angle_beta   90.00
_cell.angle_gamma   90.00
#
_symmetry.space_group_name_H-M   'P 1'
#
loop_
_entity.id
_entity.type
_entity.pdbx_description
1 polymer ?
#
loop_
_entity_poly.entity_id
_entity_poly.type
_entity_poly.pdbx_seq_one_letter_code
_entity_poly.pdbx_strand_id
1 'polypeptide(L)'
;MPAIEFSRLRTKIELLGKVYNQPGQFLKDLQDLYFFYSDLTFQSGKSNAANVNALQTYRTPLIINRELERLLRPRALAEPEDTLKIIDILWQTKFLEPCQLAAGLLGSLPMESADAVFKRIQNWSQSGE
;
A
#
# COMPACT_ATOMS: atom_id res chain seq x y z
N MET A 1 -18.70 -11.22 14.83
CA MET A 1 -17.40 -11.11 14.14
C MET A 1 -17.72 -10.94 12.66
N PRO A 2 -17.57 -9.76 12.05
CA PRO A 2 -17.82 -9.63 10.63
C PRO A 2 -16.74 -10.44 9.91
N ALA A 3 -17.17 -11.52 9.24
CA ALA A 3 -16.29 -12.32 8.41
C ALA A 3 -15.75 -11.38 7.33
N ILE A 4 -14.44 -11.12 7.36
CA ILE A 4 -13.77 -10.49 6.22
C ILE A 4 -14.02 -11.44 5.05
N GLU A 5 -14.82 -11.00 4.07
CA GLU A 5 -15.14 -11.78 2.88
C GLU A 5 -13.88 -11.84 2.00
N PHE A 6 -12.95 -12.74 2.36
CA PHE A 6 -11.67 -12.94 1.67
C PHE A 6 -11.83 -13.15 0.17
N SER A 7 -12.92 -13.79 -0.25
CA SER A 7 -13.29 -13.96 -1.65
C SER A 7 -13.49 -12.62 -2.36
N ARG A 8 -14.19 -11.66 -1.74
CA ARG A 8 -14.39 -10.31 -2.31
C ARG A 8 -13.12 -9.49 -2.27
N LEU A 9 -12.35 -9.58 -1.18
CA LEU A 9 -11.05 -8.92 -1.06
C LEU A 9 -10.13 -9.35 -2.21
N ARG A 10 -10.00 -10.66 -2.41
CA ARG A 10 -9.15 -11.23 -3.46
C ARG A 10 -9.60 -10.77 -4.85
N THR A 11 -10.91 -10.81 -5.15
CA THR A 11 -11.43 -10.27 -6.42
C THR A 11 -11.08 -8.80 -6.61
N LYS A 12 -11.24 -7.95 -5.59
CA LYS A 12 -10.86 -6.53 -5.67
C LYS A 12 -9.35 -6.37 -5.92
N ILE A 13 -8.50 -7.16 -5.24
CA ILE A 13 -7.05 -7.10 -5.44
C ILE A 13 -6.67 -7.58 -6.86
N GLU A 14 -7.34 -8.61 -7.39
CA GLU A 14 -7.12 -9.07 -8.76
C GLU A 14 -7.50 -7.99 -9.79
N LEU A 15 -8.56 -7.22 -9.54
CA LEU A 15 -8.93 -6.06 -10.36
C LEU A 15 -7.88 -4.94 -10.26
N LEU A 16 -7.37 -4.65 -9.05
CA LEU A 16 -6.26 -3.73 -8.83
C LEU A 16 -5.02 -4.13 -9.63
N GLY A 17 -4.70 -5.42 -9.69
CA GLY A 17 -3.61 -5.95 -10.51
C GLY A 17 -3.77 -5.70 -12.01
N LYS A 18 -5.00 -5.51 -12.53
CA LYS A 18 -5.24 -5.18 -13.94
C LYS A 18 -4.94 -3.72 -14.27
N VAL A 19 -5.12 -2.82 -13.31
CA VAL A 19 -4.83 -1.38 -13.46
C VAL A 19 -3.44 -1.02 -12.95
N TYR A 20 -2.57 -2.00 -12.73
CA TYR A 20 -1.22 -1.81 -12.17
C TYR A 20 -0.36 -0.85 -13.00
N ASN A 21 -0.50 -0.87 -14.32
CA ASN A 21 0.20 0.03 -15.25
C ASN A 21 -0.36 1.47 -15.27
N GLN A 22 -1.40 1.74 -14.49
CA GLN A 22 -2.09 3.03 -14.40
C GLN A 22 -2.06 3.50 -12.95
N PRO A 23 -0.95 4.11 -12.49
CA PRO A 23 -0.73 4.30 -11.06
C PRO A 23 -1.72 5.27 -10.41
N GLY A 24 -2.28 6.22 -11.18
CA GLY A 24 -3.37 7.09 -10.70
C GLY A 24 -4.68 6.35 -10.45
N GLN A 25 -5.05 5.42 -11.34
CA GLN A 25 -6.26 4.61 -11.16
C GLN A 25 -6.05 3.56 -10.06
N PHE A 26 -4.89 2.90 -10.05
CA PHE A 26 -4.49 1.98 -9.00
C PHE A 26 -4.59 2.61 -7.62
N LEU A 27 -4.07 3.84 -7.45
CA LEU A 27 -4.15 4.53 -6.17
C LEU A 27 -5.59 4.77 -5.73
N LYS A 28 -6.46 5.23 -6.64
CA LYS A 28 -7.88 5.47 -6.32
C LYS A 28 -8.59 4.20 -5.87
N ASP A 29 -8.45 3.10 -6.63
CA ASP A 29 -9.05 1.81 -6.28
C ASP A 29 -8.48 1.26 -4.95
N LEU A 30 -7.19 1.48 -4.70
CA LEU A 30 -6.54 1.05 -3.47
C LEU A 30 -7.06 1.83 -2.26
N GLN A 31 -7.21 3.16 -2.39
CA GLN A 31 -7.80 4.01 -1.36
C GLN A 31 -9.26 3.64 -1.09
N ASP A 32 -10.07 3.36 -2.13
CA ASP A 32 -11.44 2.86 -1.97
C ASP A 32 -11.46 1.53 -1.22
N LEU A 33 -10.55 0.61 -1.57
CA LEU A 33 -10.41 -0.66 -0.86
C LEU A 33 -10.08 -0.43 0.61
N TYR A 34 -9.07 0.37 0.92
CA TYR A 34 -8.73 0.66 2.31
C TYR A 34 -9.92 1.26 3.05
N PHE A 35 -10.53 2.31 2.49
CA PHE A 35 -11.70 2.98 3.09
C PHE A 35 -12.87 2.00 3.35
N PHE A 36 -13.17 1.13 2.39
CA PHE A 36 -14.23 0.13 2.53
C PHE A 36 -13.98 -0.86 3.67
N TYR A 37 -12.72 -1.27 3.87
CA TYR A 37 -12.36 -2.19 4.95
C TYR A 37 -12.02 -1.49 6.28
N SER A 38 -11.78 -0.18 6.28
CA SER A 38 -11.65 0.66 7.50
C SER A 38 -12.94 0.72 8.29
N ASP A 39 -14.07 0.86 7.59
CA ASP A 39 -15.39 0.96 8.21
C ASP A 39 -15.74 -0.32 8.98
N LEU A 40 -15.31 -1.48 8.46
CA LEU A 40 -15.53 -2.80 9.06
C LEU A 40 -14.69 -3.04 10.34
N THR A 41 -13.56 -2.36 10.51
CA THR A 41 -12.74 -2.43 11.73
C THR A 41 -13.14 -1.40 12.78
N PHE A 42 -14.02 -0.46 12.43
CA PHE A 42 -14.48 0.60 13.32
C PHE A 42 -15.61 0.11 14.26
N GLN A 43 -15.35 -0.94 15.04
CA GLN A 43 -16.18 -1.26 16.21
C GLN A 43 -15.61 -0.52 17.42
N SER A 44 -16.23 0.63 17.73
CA SER A 44 -16.36 1.23 19.06
C SER A 44 -15.16 1.10 20.02
N GLY A 45 -14.19 2.02 19.95
CA GLY A 45 -13.16 2.06 20.99
C GLY A 45 -12.05 3.09 20.77
N LYS A 46 -12.24 4.27 21.36
CA LYS A 46 -11.20 5.25 21.73
C LYS A 46 -10.42 5.90 20.57
N SER A 47 -10.90 7.09 20.24
CA SER A 47 -10.09 8.22 19.80
C SER A 47 -8.95 8.44 20.80
N ASN A 48 -7.75 7.94 20.50
CA ASN A 48 -6.55 8.28 21.25
C ASN A 48 -5.62 9.10 20.35
N ALA A 49 -5.53 10.38 20.74
CA ALA A 49 -4.46 11.33 20.49
C ALA A 49 -4.07 11.56 19.02
N ALA A 50 -4.51 12.71 18.51
CA ALA A 50 -3.86 13.42 17.43
C ALA A 50 -2.36 13.57 17.74
N ASN A 51 -1.53 12.72 17.15
CA ASN A 51 -0.15 13.08 16.90
C ASN A 51 -0.17 13.97 15.65
N VAL A 52 0.12 15.25 15.83
CA VAL A 52 0.16 16.27 14.77
C VAL A 52 1.20 15.93 13.68
N ASN A 53 2.04 14.91 13.92
CA ASN A 53 3.09 14.41 13.03
C ASN A 53 2.94 12.91 12.65
N ALA A 54 1.81 12.27 12.95
CA ALA A 54 1.56 10.88 12.58
C ALA A 54 0.82 10.80 11.24
N LEU A 55 1.32 9.98 10.31
CA LEU A 55 0.66 9.66 9.04
C LEU A 55 -0.81 9.30 9.28
N GLN A 56 -1.70 9.78 8.39
CA GLN A 56 -3.10 9.40 8.46
C GLN A 56 -3.22 7.88 8.30
N THR A 57 -4.06 7.23 9.10
CA THR A 57 -4.22 5.77 9.05
C THR A 57 -5.66 5.41 8.75
N TYR A 58 -5.84 4.48 7.83
CA TYR A 58 -7.13 3.88 7.52
C TYR A 58 -7.53 2.83 8.59
N ARG A 59 -6.62 2.44 9.50
CA ARG A 59 -6.81 1.37 10.51
C ARG A 59 -7.34 0.07 9.90
N THR A 60 -6.90 -0.23 8.68
CA THR A 60 -7.30 -1.46 8.01
C THR A 60 -6.60 -2.68 8.58
N PRO A 61 -7.19 -3.89 8.45
CA PRO A 61 -6.54 -5.11 8.87
C PRO A 61 -5.23 -5.33 8.09
N LEU A 62 -4.14 -5.64 8.80
CA LEU A 62 -2.83 -5.93 8.21
C LEU A 62 -2.86 -7.04 7.14
N ILE A 63 -3.87 -7.91 7.18
CA ILE A 63 -4.07 -8.97 6.19
C ILE A 63 -4.29 -8.42 4.77
N ILE A 64 -4.86 -7.22 4.64
CA ILE A 64 -5.07 -6.57 3.33
C ILE A 64 -3.72 -6.25 2.68
N ASN A 65 -2.81 -5.62 3.42
CA ASN A 65 -1.46 -5.33 2.94
C ASN A 65 -0.69 -6.60 2.58
N ARG A 66 -0.83 -7.67 3.38
CA ARG A 66 -0.19 -8.96 3.09
C ARG A 66 -0.71 -9.59 1.80
N GLU A 67 -2.01 -9.58 1.58
CA GLU A 67 -2.61 -10.14 0.37
C GLU A 67 -2.26 -9.31 -0.87
N LEU A 68 -2.27 -7.97 -0.75
CA LEU A 68 -1.81 -7.06 -1.79
C LEU A 68 -0.35 -7.33 -2.15
N GLU A 69 0.54 -7.36 -1.15
CA GLU A 69 1.95 -7.63 -1.37
C GLU A 69 2.16 -9.00 -2.03
N ARG A 70 1.44 -10.04 -1.59
CA ARG A 70 1.52 -11.38 -2.20
C ARG A 70 1.15 -11.38 -3.68
N LEU A 71 0.10 -10.67 -4.07
CA LEU A 71 -0.37 -10.61 -5.46
C LEU A 71 0.49 -9.69 -6.34
N LEU A 72 1.05 -8.64 -5.76
CA LEU A 72 1.85 -7.65 -6.48
C LEU A 72 3.32 -8.02 -6.57
N ARG A 73 3.85 -8.86 -5.67
CA ARG A 73 5.22 -9.40 -5.72
C ARG A 73 5.64 -9.95 -7.09
N PRO A 74 4.91 -10.87 -7.74
CA PRO A 74 5.30 -11.37 -9.06
C PRO A 74 5.29 -10.27 -10.13
N ARG A 75 4.43 -9.25 -10.00
CA ARG A 75 4.42 -8.08 -10.88
C ARG A 75 5.62 -7.17 -10.63
N ALA A 76 5.99 -6.97 -9.37
CA ALA A 76 7.19 -6.22 -8.99
C ALA A 76 8.48 -6.81 -9.54
N LEU A 77 8.55 -8.13 -9.63
CA LEU A 77 9.68 -8.83 -10.25
C LEU A 77 9.64 -8.74 -11.79
N ALA A 78 8.46 -8.80 -12.40
CA ALA A 78 8.31 -8.76 -13.86
C ALA A 78 8.47 -7.35 -14.44
N GLU A 79 7.96 -6.32 -13.75
CA GLU A 79 7.85 -4.95 -14.23
C GLU A 79 8.34 -3.94 -13.16
N PRO A 80 9.64 -3.94 -12.82
CA PRO A 80 10.18 -3.13 -11.72
C PRO A 80 9.99 -1.62 -11.93
N GLU A 81 10.05 -1.15 -13.17
CA GLU A 81 9.89 0.28 -13.48
C GLU A 81 8.49 0.80 -13.16
N ASP A 82 7.44 0.03 -13.48
CA ASP A 82 6.06 0.40 -13.16
C ASP A 82 5.77 0.28 -11.67
N THR A 83 6.35 -0.72 -11.00
CA THR A 83 6.29 -0.83 -9.54
C THR A 83 6.94 0.37 -8.85
N LEU A 84 8.07 0.87 -9.34
CA LEU A 84 8.70 2.07 -8.79
C LEU A 84 7.79 3.30 -8.89
N LYS A 85 7.08 3.48 -10.02
CA LYS A 85 6.09 4.58 -10.18
C LYS A 85 4.94 4.45 -9.17
N ILE A 86 4.44 3.23 -8.98
CA ILE A 86 3.40 2.93 -7.98
C ILE A 86 3.90 3.27 -6.58
N ILE A 87 5.11 2.84 -6.23
CA ILE A 87 5.72 3.08 -4.92
C ILE A 87 5.84 4.58 -4.63
N ASP A 88 6.31 5.38 -5.58
CA ASP A 88 6.40 6.83 -5.41
C ASP A 88 5.04 7.46 -5.11
N ILE A 89 4.01 7.05 -5.85
CA ILE A 89 2.64 7.57 -5.67
C ILE A 89 2.04 7.12 -4.34
N LEU A 90 2.27 5.88 -3.92
CA LEU A 90 1.85 5.38 -2.62
C LEU A 90 2.51 6.17 -1.48
N TRP A 91 3.81 6.46 -1.58
CA TRP A 91 4.55 7.22 -0.58
C TRP A 91 4.08 8.67 -0.46
N GLN A 92 3.71 9.29 -1.59
CA GLN A 92 3.16 10.65 -1.63
C GLN A 92 1.80 10.79 -0.94
N THR A 93 1.05 9.70 -0.77
CA THR A 93 -0.25 9.78 -0.08
C THR A 93 -0.13 10.18 1.39
N LYS A 94 1.03 9.98 2.02
CA LYS A 94 1.24 10.23 3.46
C LYS A 94 0.24 9.48 4.36
N PHE A 95 -0.29 8.36 3.88
CA PHE A 95 -1.08 7.42 4.69
C PHE A 95 -0.23 6.21 5.10
N LEU A 96 -0.43 5.73 6.33
CA LEU A 96 0.38 4.66 6.90
C LEU A 96 0.30 3.36 6.08
N GLU A 97 -0.91 2.90 5.76
CA GLU A 97 -1.11 1.63 5.04
C GLU A 97 -0.55 1.59 3.61
N PRO A 98 -0.78 2.59 2.74
CA PRO A 98 -0.13 2.63 1.43
C PRO A 98 1.39 2.81 1.53
N CYS A 99 1.92 3.57 2.51
CA CYS A 99 3.37 3.64 2.74
C CYS A 99 3.96 2.29 3.15
N GLN A 100 3.27 1.52 4.00
CA GLN A 100 3.67 0.15 4.37
C GLN A 100 3.67 -0.78 3.15
N LEU A 101 2.64 -0.69 2.30
CA LEU A 101 2.60 -1.45 1.05
C LEU A 101 3.75 -1.07 0.12
N ALA A 102 4.03 0.23 -0.02
CA ALA A 102 5.16 0.72 -0.81
C ALA A 102 6.50 0.14 -0.32
N ALA A 103 6.74 0.13 1.00
CA ALA A 103 7.94 -0.45 1.57
C ALA A 103 8.04 -1.97 1.33
N GLY A 104 6.94 -2.70 1.45
CA GLY A 104 6.88 -4.14 1.16
C GLY A 104 7.15 -4.49 -0.31
N LEU A 105 6.61 -3.69 -1.23
CA LEU A 105 6.88 -3.81 -2.66
C LEU A 105 8.33 -3.45 -3.00
N LEU A 106 8.88 -2.42 -2.38
CA LEU A 106 10.25 -2.00 -2.57
C LEU A 106 11.24 -3.12 -2.21
N GLY A 107 10.98 -3.84 -1.11
CA GLY A 107 11.77 -5.02 -0.71
C GLY A 107 11.57 -6.26 -1.59
N SER A 108 10.58 -6.23 -2.49
CA SER A 108 10.28 -7.34 -3.42
C SER A 108 10.87 -7.12 -4.81
N LEU A 109 11.49 -5.97 -5.08
CA LEU A 109 12.09 -5.65 -6.37
C LEU A 109 13.36 -6.49 -6.64
N PRO A 110 13.69 -6.75 -7.92
CA PRO A 110 14.89 -7.49 -8.28
C PRO A 110 16.15 -6.69 -7.91
N MET A 111 17.25 -7.41 -7.68
CA MET A 111 18.53 -6.82 -7.26
C MET A 111 19.12 -5.85 -8.30
N GLU A 112 18.74 -6.00 -9.56
CA GLU A 112 19.08 -5.06 -10.66
C GLU A 112 18.56 -3.64 -10.39
N SER A 113 17.45 -3.51 -9.65
CA SER A 113 16.87 -2.23 -9.25
C SER A 113 17.34 -1.76 -7.88
N ALA A 114 18.33 -2.41 -7.27
CA ALA A 114 18.79 -2.10 -5.91
C ALA A 114 19.29 -0.65 -5.77
N ASP A 115 19.99 -0.10 -6.77
CA ASP A 115 20.44 1.29 -6.74
C ASP A 115 19.25 2.28 -6.65
N ALA A 116 18.20 2.03 -7.43
CA ALA A 116 16.97 2.81 -7.42
C ALA A 116 16.19 2.67 -6.11
N VAL A 117 16.27 1.50 -5.46
CA VAL A 117 15.73 1.25 -4.12
C VAL A 117 16.49 2.04 -3.06
N PHE A 118 17.83 1.94 -3.03
CA PHE A 118 18.67 2.65 -2.07
C PHE A 118 18.48 4.17 -2.14
N LYS A 119 18.46 4.74 -3.36
CA LYS A 119 18.19 6.16 -3.56
C LYS A 119 16.85 6.60 -2.97
N ARG A 120 15.79 5.80 -3.14
CA ARG A 120 14.47 6.11 -2.55
C ARG A 120 14.49 6.01 -1.05
N ILE A 121 15.08 4.96 -0.47
CA ILE A 121 15.19 4.81 0.99
C ILE A 121 15.94 5.99 1.59
N GLN A 122 17.07 6.40 0.99
CA GLN A 122 17.80 7.60 1.42
C GLN A 122 16.93 8.85 1.33
N ASN A 123 16.27 9.08 0.18
CA ASN A 123 15.43 10.25 -0.01
C ASN A 123 14.27 10.31 0.99
N TRP A 124 13.63 9.17 1.25
CA TRP A 124 12.55 9.05 2.22
C TRP A 124 13.02 9.24 3.66
N SER A 125 14.23 8.77 3.98
CA SER A 125 14.84 8.96 5.30
C SER A 125 15.28 10.41 5.54
N GLN A 126 15.58 11.16 4.48
CA GLN A 126 15.95 12.58 4.56
C GLN A 126 14.73 13.50 4.52
N SER A 127 13.66 13.11 3.83
CA SER A 127 12.39 13.85 3.72
C SER A 127 11.49 13.72 4.97
N GLY A 128 12.09 13.46 6.14
CA GLY A 128 11.43 13.36 7.44
C GLY A 128 11.32 14.70 8.18
N GLU A 129 11.28 15.81 7.45
CA GLU A 129 11.02 17.17 7.96
C GLU A 129 9.64 17.68 7.54
#